data_AF-A0A0Q9L4U6-F1
#
_entry.id   AF-A0A0Q9L4U6-F1
#
_cell.length_a   1.000
_cell.length_b   1.000
_cell.length_c   1.000
_cell.angle_alpha   90.00
_cell.angle_beta   90.00
_cell.angle_gamma   90.00
#
_symmetry.space_group_name_H-M   'P 1'
#
loop_
_entity.id
_entity.type
_entity.pdbx_description
1 polymer ?
#
loop_
_entity_poly.entity_id
_entity_poly.type
_entity_poly.pdbx_seq_one_letter_code
_entity_poly.pdbx_strand_id
1 'polypeptide(L)'
;MKISNLKELFEQPPVEYKGVPFWSWNDTLEQDELDNQVKGFKEQGMGGFMMHVREGLETPYLSDEFMERVKQTVATAKQESFYAREAIWGGVKVRLFALVYQEDILI
;
A
#
# COMPACT_ATOMS: atom_id res chain seq x y z
N MET A 1 23.62 -21.00 -4.32
CA MET A 1 22.34 -20.89 -5.05
C MET A 1 22.57 -21.44 -6.47
N LYS A 2 21.75 -22.36 -6.99
CA LYS A 2 21.93 -22.91 -8.35
C LYS A 2 21.47 -21.87 -9.39
N ILE A 3 22.13 -21.79 -10.56
CA ILE A 3 21.76 -20.84 -11.64
C ILE A 3 20.31 -21.01 -12.08
N SER A 4 19.79 -22.24 -12.12
CA SER A 4 18.39 -22.51 -12.45
C SER A 4 17.40 -21.79 -11.50
N ASN A 5 17.75 -21.69 -10.22
CA ASN A 5 16.94 -21.02 -9.20
C ASN A 5 16.97 -19.48 -9.37
N LEU A 6 18.08 -18.93 -9.86
CA LEU A 6 18.19 -17.48 -10.14
C LEU A 6 17.31 -17.06 -11.33
N LYS A 7 17.20 -17.92 -12.35
CA LYS A 7 16.35 -17.64 -13.52
C LYS A 7 14.87 -17.57 -13.11
N GLU A 8 14.40 -18.53 -12.32
CA GLU A 8 13.02 -18.56 -11.82
C GLU A 8 12.72 -17.34 -10.93
N LEU A 9 13.64 -16.97 -10.01
CA LEU A 9 13.51 -15.77 -9.19
C LEU A 9 13.48 -14.47 -10.02
N PHE A 10 14.19 -14.43 -11.15
CA PHE A 10 14.20 -13.25 -12.01
C PHE A 10 12.92 -13.14 -12.84
N GLU A 11 12.40 -14.26 -13.36
CA GLU A 11 11.14 -14.30 -14.12
C GLU A 11 9.92 -14.05 -13.22
N GLN A 12 9.96 -14.54 -11.97
CA GLN A 12 8.89 -14.36 -10.98
C GLN A 12 9.48 -13.91 -9.64
N PRO A 13 9.81 -12.61 -9.51
CA PRO A 13 10.37 -12.10 -8.28
C PRO A 13 9.36 -12.23 -7.13
N PRO A 14 9.80 -12.68 -5.95
CA PRO A 14 8.96 -12.61 -4.76
C PRO A 14 8.67 -11.15 -4.40
N VAL A 15 7.65 -10.97 -3.56
CA VAL A 15 6.99 -9.67 -3.36
C VAL A 15 7.92 -8.59 -2.80
N GLU A 16 8.96 -8.96 -2.04
CA GLU A 16 9.98 -8.06 -1.49
C GLU A 16 10.82 -7.34 -2.57
N TYR A 17 10.83 -7.84 -3.81
CA TYR A 17 11.55 -7.23 -4.93
C TYR A 17 10.61 -6.50 -5.90
N LYS A 18 9.30 -6.50 -5.64
CA LYS A 18 8.32 -5.82 -6.49
C LYS A 18 8.20 -4.35 -6.12
N GLY A 19 7.81 -3.53 -7.11
CA GLY A 19 7.65 -2.10 -6.93
C GLY A 19 6.60 -1.74 -5.87
N VAL A 20 6.85 -0.68 -5.12
CA VAL A 20 5.91 -0.09 -4.16
C VAL A 20 5.70 1.37 -4.58
N PRO A 21 4.76 1.66 -5.50
CA PRO A 21 4.51 3.02 -5.96
C PRO A 21 4.07 3.95 -4.82
N PHE A 22 4.45 5.21 -4.95
CA PHE A 22 3.87 6.29 -4.17
C PHE A 22 2.51 6.65 -4.75
N TRP A 23 1.47 6.55 -3.94
CA TRP A 23 0.08 6.77 -4.33
C TRP A 23 -0.45 8.04 -3.67
N SER A 24 -0.65 9.06 -4.50
CA SER A 24 -1.17 10.36 -4.08
C SER A 24 -2.68 10.29 -3.88
N TRP A 25 -3.14 10.70 -2.71
CA TRP A 25 -4.54 10.95 -2.39
C TRP A 25 -4.79 12.46 -2.44
N ASN A 26 -5.43 12.91 -3.52
CA ASN A 26 -5.60 14.32 -3.87
C ASN A 26 -6.94 14.58 -4.56
N ASP A 27 -7.97 13.85 -4.15
CA ASP A 27 -9.34 13.95 -4.66
C ASP A 27 -10.32 13.56 -3.55
N THR A 28 -11.62 13.46 -3.85
CA THR A 28 -12.58 12.73 -3.01
C THR A 28 -12.23 11.24 -2.98
N LEU A 29 -12.11 10.69 -1.79
CA LEU A 29 -11.74 9.28 -1.56
C LEU A 29 -12.95 8.37 -1.70
N GLU A 30 -13.35 8.06 -2.93
CA GLU A 30 -14.42 7.10 -3.22
C GLU A 30 -13.92 5.65 -3.11
N GLN A 31 -14.54 4.82 -2.27
CA GLN A 31 -14.00 3.48 -1.97
C GLN A 31 -13.89 2.57 -3.19
N ASP A 32 -14.88 2.60 -4.08
CA ASP A 32 -14.85 1.77 -5.29
C ASP A 32 -13.64 2.11 -6.17
N GLU A 33 -13.27 3.39 -6.25
CA GLU A 33 -12.10 3.83 -6.99
C GLU A 33 -10.80 3.40 -6.29
N LEU A 34 -10.72 3.54 -4.96
CA LEU A 34 -9.57 3.06 -4.19
C LEU A 34 -9.35 1.55 -4.39
N ASP A 35 -10.43 0.77 -4.36
CA ASP A 35 -10.38 -0.67 -4.57
C ASP A 35 -9.94 -1.04 -6.00
N ASN A 36 -10.45 -0.31 -7.00
CA ASN A 36 -10.03 -0.47 -8.39
C ASN A 36 -8.55 -0.15 -8.58
N GLN A 37 -8.05 0.90 -7.94
CA GLN A 37 -6.63 1.27 -8.01
C GLN A 37 -5.73 0.22 -7.34
N VAL A 38 -6.15 -0.32 -6.18
CA VAL A 38 -5.43 -1.43 -5.52
C VAL A 38 -5.33 -2.66 -6.44
N LYS A 39 -6.44 -3.05 -7.06
CA LYS A 39 -6.46 -4.16 -8.04
C LYS A 39 -5.60 -3.85 -9.26
N GLY A 40 -5.67 -2.62 -9.76
CA GLY A 40 -4.83 -2.16 -10.87
C GLY A 40 -3.33 -2.24 -10.57
N PHE A 41 -2.90 -1.89 -9.35
CA PHE A 41 -1.50 -2.07 -8.94
C PHE A 41 -1.09 -3.54 -8.95
N LYS A 42 -1.98 -4.44 -8.51
CA LYS A 42 -1.74 -5.89 -8.53
C LYS A 42 -1.57 -6.43 -9.94
N GLU A 43 -2.48 -6.05 -10.85
CA GLU A 43 -2.44 -6.45 -12.25
C GLU A 43 -1.15 -5.98 -12.95
N GLN A 44 -0.65 -4.79 -12.56
CA GLN A 44 0.62 -4.25 -13.05
C GLN A 44 1.86 -4.89 -12.41
N GLY A 45 1.70 -5.86 -11.51
CA GLY A 45 2.81 -6.59 -10.89
C GLY A 45 3.48 -5.85 -9.74
N MET A 46 2.86 -4.83 -9.15
CA MET A 46 3.38 -4.18 -7.95
C MET A 46 3.29 -5.11 -6.74
N GLY A 47 4.12 -4.87 -5.72
CA GLY A 47 4.11 -5.63 -4.46
C GLY A 47 3.34 -4.94 -3.34
N GLY A 48 3.05 -3.65 -3.52
CA GLY A 48 2.41 -2.83 -2.51
C GLY A 48 2.13 -1.42 -3.00
N PHE A 49 1.88 -0.51 -2.08
CA PHE A 49 1.80 0.94 -2.33
C PHE A 49 2.12 1.74 -1.07
N MET A 50 2.49 3.02 -1.25
CA MET A 50 2.63 4.00 -0.19
C MET A 50 1.56 5.08 -0.34
N MET A 51 0.49 5.02 0.45
CA MET A 51 -0.57 6.05 0.47
C MET A 51 -0.01 7.35 1.05
N HIS A 52 -0.31 8.46 0.39
CA HIS A 52 0.10 9.77 0.86
C HIS A 52 -0.85 10.88 0.41
N VAL A 53 -1.39 11.61 1.39
CA VAL A 53 -2.25 12.77 1.15
C VAL A 53 -1.45 13.89 0.49
N ARG A 54 -2.03 14.52 -0.54
CA ARG A 54 -1.45 15.66 -1.23
C ARG A 54 -2.47 16.79 -1.34
N GLU A 55 -1.99 17.94 -1.81
CA GLU A 55 -2.85 19.07 -2.15
C GLU A 55 -3.93 18.62 -3.14
N GLY A 56 -5.18 19.01 -2.88
CA GLY A 56 -6.36 18.59 -3.64
C GLY A 56 -7.23 17.56 -2.92
N LEU A 57 -6.84 17.05 -1.74
CA LEU A 57 -7.70 16.15 -0.96
C LEU A 57 -9.03 16.84 -0.59
N GLU A 58 -10.14 16.29 -1.07
CA GLU A 58 -11.48 16.82 -0.79
C GLU A 58 -12.13 16.14 0.42
N THR A 59 -11.88 14.84 0.63
CA THR A 59 -12.31 14.14 1.84
C THR A 59 -11.60 14.74 3.06
N PRO A 60 -12.32 15.22 4.09
CA PRO A 60 -11.70 15.93 5.20
C PRO A 60 -10.62 15.10 5.90
N TYR A 61 -9.40 15.63 5.94
CA TYR A 61 -8.24 14.93 6.50
C TYR A 61 -8.46 14.53 7.96
N LEU A 62 -8.15 13.27 8.29
CA LEU A 62 -8.34 12.65 9.62
C LEU A 62 -9.79 12.64 10.15
N SER A 63 -10.78 12.90 9.31
CA SER A 63 -12.18 12.64 9.65
C SER A 63 -12.47 11.15 9.80
N ASP A 64 -13.62 10.81 10.40
CA ASP A 64 -14.07 9.43 10.49
C ASP A 64 -14.19 8.78 9.10
N GLU A 65 -14.64 9.54 8.10
CA GLU A 65 -14.70 9.09 6.71
C GLU A 65 -13.32 8.76 6.17
N PHE A 66 -12.35 9.68 6.31
CA PHE A 66 -10.97 9.45 5.89
C PHE A 66 -10.39 8.18 6.55
N MET A 67 -10.58 8.05 7.86
CA MET A 67 -10.07 6.90 8.61
C MET A 67 -10.74 5.59 8.17
N GLU A 68 -12.01 5.63 7.78
CA GLU A 68 -12.70 4.48 7.22
C GLU A 68 -12.16 4.10 5.83
N ARG A 69 -11.89 5.08 4.96
CA ARG A 69 -11.25 4.84 3.65
C ARG A 69 -9.88 4.20 3.78
N VAL A 70 -9.06 4.65 4.74
CA VAL A 70 -7.77 4.02 5.04
C VAL A 70 -7.97 2.55 5.44
N LYS A 71 -8.87 2.27 6.38
CA LYS A 71 -9.14 0.90 6.84
C LYS A 71 -9.60 -0.02 5.71
N GLN A 72 -10.57 0.43 4.92
CA GLN A 72 -11.14 -0.35 3.81
C GLN A 72 -10.09 -0.60 2.73
N THR A 73 -9.31 0.41 2.35
CA THR A 73 -8.21 0.26 1.38
C THR A 73 -7.14 -0.72 1.84
N VAL A 74 -6.75 -0.67 3.12
CA VAL A 74 -5.82 -1.65 3.70
C VAL A 74 -6.42 -3.06 3.73
N ALA A 75 -7.72 -3.18 3.99
CA ALA A 75 -8.42 -4.47 3.95
C ALA A 75 -8.43 -5.06 2.53
N THR A 76 -8.70 -4.26 1.50
CA THR A 76 -8.63 -4.66 0.09
C THR A 76 -7.22 -5.11 -0.28
N ALA A 77 -6.19 -4.33 0.10
CA ALA A 77 -4.80 -4.71 -0.12
C ALA A 77 -4.44 -6.06 0.54
N LYS A 78 -4.94 -6.29 1.77
CA LYS A 78 -4.72 -7.57 2.47
C LYS A 78 -5.37 -8.75 1.75
N GLN A 79 -6.57 -8.58 1.20
CA GLN A 79 -7.26 -9.61 0.42
C GLN A 79 -6.47 -9.98 -0.85
N GLU A 80 -5.87 -8.98 -1.50
CA GLU A 80 -5.05 -9.16 -2.72
C GLU A 80 -3.62 -9.67 -2.45
N SER A 81 -3.29 -9.97 -1.18
CA SER A 81 -1.94 -10.32 -0.72
C SER A 81 -0.90 -9.23 -1.10
N PHE A 82 -1.25 -7.98 -0.79
CA PHE A 82 -0.51 -6.76 -1.12
C PHE A 82 0.00 -6.05 0.14
N TYR A 83 1.14 -5.35 0.03
CA TYR A 83 1.65 -4.50 1.12
C TYR A 83 1.13 -3.07 1.02
N ALA A 84 0.38 -2.62 2.02
CA ALA A 84 0.03 -1.20 2.16
C ALA A 84 0.97 -0.53 3.17
N ARG A 85 1.58 0.60 2.81
CA ARG A 85 2.33 1.46 3.72
C ARG A 85 1.78 2.89 3.68
N GLU A 86 1.91 3.62 4.77
CA GLU A 86 1.60 5.04 4.83
C GLU A 86 2.92 5.84 4.87
N ALA A 87 2.99 6.95 4.13
CA ALA A 87 4.13 7.87 4.20
C ALA A 87 3.74 9.13 5.00
N ILE A 88 4.33 9.32 6.19
CA ILE A 88 4.11 10.50 7.03
C ILE A 88 5.25 11.51 6.84
N TRP A 89 4.95 12.76 6.48
CA TRP A 89 5.88 13.90 6.54
C TRP A 89 5.38 14.92 7.57
N GLY A 90 6.22 15.31 8.54
CA GLY A 90 5.87 16.37 9.51
C GLY A 90 6.15 16.11 11.00
N GLY A 91 6.93 15.07 11.37
CA GLY A 91 7.48 14.95 12.73
C GLY A 91 6.51 14.50 13.83
N VAL A 92 5.24 14.22 13.53
CA VAL A 92 4.34 13.50 14.44
C VAL A 92 4.41 12.02 14.11
N LYS A 93 5.12 11.25 14.94
CA LYS A 93 5.04 9.78 14.94
C LYS A 93 3.67 9.36 15.48
N VAL A 94 2.67 9.27 14.60
CA VAL A 94 1.54 8.38 14.88
C VAL A 94 2.04 6.98 14.56
N ARG A 95 2.30 6.16 15.59
CA ARG A 95 2.52 4.72 15.42
C ARG A 95 1.20 4.10 14.95
N LEU A 96 0.90 4.17 13.67
CA LEU A 96 -0.04 3.26 13.03
C LEU A 96 0.77 2.29 12.18
N PHE A 97 1.39 1.32 12.87
CA PHE A 97 2.01 0.17 12.26
C PHE A 97 0.92 -0.68 11.60
N ALA A 98 0.65 -0.49 10.32
CA ALA A 98 0.02 -1.52 9.51
C ALA A 98 1.12 -2.53 9.08
N LEU A 99 1.59 -3.31 10.05
CA LEU A 99 2.20 -4.61 9.78
C LEU A 99 1.11 -5.53 9.24
N VAL A 100 0.88 -5.47 7.93
CA VAL A 100 0.19 -6.56 7.24
C VAL A 100 1.31 -7.47 6.73
N TYR A 101 1.50 -8.57 7.47
CA TYR A 101 2.62 -9.52 7.50
C TYR A 101 3.80 -9.10 8.38
N GLN A 102 4.10 -10.01 9.30
CA GLN A 102 5.14 -10.05 10.33
C GLN A 102 4.82 -9.41 11.69
N GLU A 103 4.19 -10.21 12.55
CA GLU A 103 4.91 -10.55 13.78
C GLU A 103 6.32 -11.02 13.34
N ASP A 104 7.38 -10.44 13.90
CA ASP A 104 8.80 -10.70 13.60
C ASP A 104 9.46 -9.92 12.45
N ILE A 105 9.58 -8.59 12.57
CA ILE A 105 10.87 -7.91 12.33
C ILE A 105 10.86 -6.54 13.02
N LEU A 106 11.75 -6.42 14.01
CA LEU A 106 12.14 -5.17 14.66
C LEU A 106 13.08 -4.38 13.75
N ILE A 107 12.80 -3.09 13.58
CA ILE A 107 13.83 -2.04 13.47
C ILE A 107 13.35 -0.81 14.23
#